data_AF-A0A1V5Z3P5-F1
#
_entry.id   AF-A0A1V5Z3P5-F1
#
_cell.length_a   1.000
_cell.length_b   1.000
_cell.length_c   1.000
_cell.angle_alpha   90.00
_cell.angle_beta   90.00
_cell.angle_gamma   90.00
#
_symmetry.space_group_name_H-M   'P 1'
#
loop_
_entity.id
_entity.type
_entity.pdbx_description
1 polymer ?
#
loop_
_entity_poly.entity_id
_entity_poly.type
_entity_poly.pdbx_seq_one_letter_code
_entity_poly.pdbx_strand_id
1 'polypeptide(L)'
;MWDVIAAKGFEKDMYFEMAARDIRALPKLEGTVHVNIALIIKFMPNYFFNPGEFPEVPQQNEARNDDFLFRQGPTRGLGGIQFHDYTAAYASYDLPNVTIFKQQIALLKESLMAAPPSKEQQKDIDLLLSMGELFTLVVYGQLILENARIYDIGDDLVDQIFDFMVRDFSKFALQVLGKPSATPEQVEYCRKMIMKPDFDPQRYSRVWSEQVLPLKDAYQMNR
;
A
#
# COMPACT_ATOMS: atom_id res chain seq x y z
N MET A 1 -3.47 16.33 -3.41
CA MET A 1 -4.62 17.27 -3.31
C MET A 1 -4.29 18.58 -4.02
N TRP A 2 -3.24 19.30 -3.61
CA TRP A 2 -2.81 20.53 -4.27
C TRP A 2 -2.42 20.36 -5.74
N ASP A 3 -1.78 19.24 -6.09
CA ASP A 3 -1.39 18.96 -7.49
C ASP A 3 -2.59 18.68 -8.42
N VAL A 4 -3.76 18.39 -7.85
CA VAL A 4 -4.98 18.06 -8.61
C VAL A 4 -5.95 19.24 -8.64
N ILE A 5 -6.12 19.93 -7.51
CA ILE A 5 -7.07 21.05 -7.37
C ILE A 5 -6.41 22.39 -7.77
N ALA A 6 -5.07 22.43 -7.82
CA ALA A 6 -4.26 23.59 -8.17
C ALA A 6 -4.67 24.84 -7.37
N ALA A 7 -4.62 26.01 -8.01
CA ALA A 7 -4.92 27.30 -7.39
C ALA A 7 -6.32 27.36 -6.74
N LYS A 8 -7.28 26.62 -7.26
CA LYS A 8 -8.66 26.61 -6.78
C LYS A 8 -8.81 26.04 -5.36
N GLY A 9 -7.86 25.21 -4.93
CA GLY A 9 -7.88 24.68 -3.57
C GLY A 9 -7.56 25.73 -2.49
N PHE A 10 -6.98 26.87 -2.89
CA PHE A 10 -6.60 27.94 -1.97
C PHE A 10 -7.71 28.99 -1.77
N GLU A 11 -8.87 28.79 -2.41
CA GLU A 11 -10.05 29.63 -2.21
C GLU A 11 -10.67 29.37 -0.82
N LYS A 12 -10.83 30.44 -0.03
CA LYS A 12 -11.32 30.37 1.36
C LYS A 12 -12.70 29.75 1.53
N ASP A 13 -13.57 29.87 0.53
CA ASP A 13 -14.96 29.42 0.59
C ASP A 13 -15.16 27.99 0.05
N MET A 14 -14.07 27.24 -0.14
CA MET A 14 -14.12 25.86 -0.61
C MET A 14 -13.82 24.86 0.50
N TYR A 15 -14.60 23.78 0.55
CA TYR A 15 -14.35 22.61 1.40
C TYR A 15 -12.89 22.13 1.35
N PHE A 16 -12.23 22.26 0.20
CA PHE A 16 -10.89 21.75 -0.04
C PHE A 16 -9.79 22.45 0.78
N GLU A 17 -9.94 23.74 1.13
CA GLU A 17 -8.96 24.41 2.01
C GLU A 17 -9.00 23.80 3.41
N MET A 18 -10.21 23.68 3.97
CA MET A 18 -10.44 23.03 5.26
C MET A 18 -9.97 21.57 5.24
N ALA A 19 -10.39 20.81 4.22
CA ALA A 19 -10.02 19.40 4.09
C ALA A 19 -8.51 19.22 3.97
N ALA A 20 -7.81 20.04 3.20
CA ALA A 20 -6.36 19.94 3.01
C ALA A 20 -5.57 20.23 4.29
N ARG A 21 -6.10 21.11 5.16
CA ARG A 21 -5.55 21.38 6.49
C ARG A 21 -5.84 20.23 7.45
N ASP A 22 -7.10 19.83 7.54
CA ASP A 22 -7.59 18.96 8.61
C ASP A 22 -7.25 17.47 8.36
N ILE A 23 -7.22 17.01 7.10
CA ILE A 23 -6.89 15.62 6.76
C ILE A 23 -5.48 15.22 7.22
N ARG A 24 -4.56 16.19 7.36
CA ARG A 24 -3.19 15.96 7.82
C ARG A 24 -3.09 15.79 9.34
N ALA A 25 -4.14 16.13 10.08
CA ALA A 25 -4.19 15.99 11.53
C ALA A 25 -4.51 14.55 11.94
N LEU A 26 -5.34 13.83 11.17
CA LEU A 26 -5.79 12.47 11.50
C LEU A 26 -4.60 11.49 11.74
N PRO A 27 -3.58 11.42 10.87
CA PRO A 27 -2.43 10.52 11.10
C PRO A 27 -1.56 10.88 12.30
N LYS A 28 -1.76 12.04 12.94
CA LYS A 28 -1.03 12.43 14.14
C LYS A 28 -1.71 11.97 15.43
N LEU A 29 -3.01 11.70 15.38
CA LEU A 29 -3.83 11.30 16.53
C LEU A 29 -3.80 9.79 16.76
N GLU A 30 -3.68 9.00 15.69
CA GLU A 30 -3.67 7.52 15.73
C GLU A 30 -2.27 6.91 15.85
N GLY A 31 -1.30 7.71 16.30
CA GLY A 31 0.12 7.35 16.33
C GLY A 31 0.85 7.83 15.09
N THR A 32 2.08 8.32 15.27
CA THR A 32 2.85 8.85 14.15
C THR A 32 3.18 7.76 13.13
N VAL A 33 3.41 8.16 11.88
CA VAL A 33 3.83 7.25 10.79
C VAL A 33 4.97 6.32 11.22
N HIS A 34 5.96 6.85 11.94
CA HIS A 34 7.10 6.08 12.45
C HIS A 34 6.68 4.96 13.43
N VAL A 35 5.75 5.25 14.34
CA VAL A 35 5.26 4.27 15.31
C VAL A 35 4.49 3.17 14.58
N ASN A 36 3.59 3.54 13.67
CA ASN A 36 2.78 2.57 12.93
C ASN A 36 3.64 1.69 12.02
N ILE A 37 4.62 2.26 11.32
CA ILE A 37 5.54 1.48 10.49
C ILE A 37 6.42 0.54 11.35
N ALA A 38 6.91 1.00 12.50
CA ALA A 38 7.66 0.14 13.41
C ALA A 38 6.83 -1.03 13.98
N LEU A 39 5.51 -0.88 14.09
CA LEU A 39 4.60 -1.97 14.43
C LEU A 39 4.39 -2.91 13.25
N ILE A 40 4.13 -2.37 12.05
CA ILE A 40 3.84 -3.14 10.84
C ILE A 40 5.01 -4.02 10.43
N ILE A 41 6.26 -3.52 10.52
CA ILE A 41 7.47 -4.29 10.18
C ILE A 41 7.59 -5.59 10.97
N LYS A 42 7.01 -5.66 12.17
CA LYS A 42 7.03 -6.89 12.99
C LYS A 42 6.27 -8.03 12.33
N PHE A 43 5.30 -7.75 11.47
CA PHE A 43 4.53 -8.76 10.74
C PHE A 43 5.26 -9.31 9.51
N MET A 44 6.24 -8.55 8.98
CA MET A 44 6.88 -8.83 7.70
C MET A 44 7.49 -10.25 7.60
N PRO A 45 8.19 -10.79 8.63
CA PRO A 45 8.73 -12.14 8.53
C PRO A 45 7.65 -13.21 8.32
N ASN A 46 6.56 -13.17 9.10
CA ASN A 46 5.51 -14.18 8.98
C ASN A 46 4.63 -13.96 7.75
N TYR A 47 4.38 -12.71 7.37
CA TYR A 47 3.63 -12.39 6.17
C TYR A 47 4.32 -12.95 4.90
N PHE A 48 5.64 -12.81 4.77
CA PHE A 48 6.35 -13.26 3.57
C PHE A 48 6.78 -14.72 3.58
N PHE A 49 7.12 -15.26 4.76
CA PHE A 49 7.87 -16.52 4.85
C PHE A 49 7.19 -17.61 5.67
N ASN A 50 6.20 -17.29 6.52
CA ASN A 50 5.54 -18.27 7.39
C ASN A 50 3.99 -18.18 7.30
N PRO A 51 3.39 -18.39 6.12
CA PRO A 51 1.94 -18.38 5.99
C PRO A 51 1.31 -19.48 6.86
N GLY A 52 0.13 -19.19 7.40
CA GLY A 52 -0.70 -20.13 8.15
C GLY A 52 -1.96 -20.50 7.39
N GLU A 53 -2.64 -21.55 7.86
CA GLU A 53 -3.96 -21.94 7.37
C GLU A 53 -5.03 -21.42 8.32
N PHE A 54 -5.95 -20.61 7.79
CA PHE A 54 -7.05 -20.04 8.55
C PHE A 54 -8.34 -20.16 7.74
N PRO A 55 -9.51 -20.20 8.39
CA PRO A 55 -10.78 -20.16 7.67
C PRO A 55 -10.92 -18.87 6.86
N GLU A 56 -11.66 -18.97 5.75
CA GLU A 56 -12.11 -17.80 5.00
C GLU A 56 -12.92 -16.87 5.91
N VAL A 57 -12.62 -15.57 5.84
CA VAL A 57 -13.26 -14.56 6.67
C VAL A 57 -14.32 -13.85 5.83
N PRO A 58 -15.61 -13.93 6.19
CA PRO A 58 -16.65 -13.24 5.46
C PRO A 58 -16.56 -11.72 5.66
N GLN A 59 -17.16 -10.96 4.73
CA GLN A 59 -17.28 -9.52 4.88
C GLN A 59 -18.11 -9.19 6.13
N GLN A 60 -17.59 -8.28 6.97
CA GLN A 60 -18.34 -7.72 8.10
C GLN A 60 -18.99 -6.40 7.67
N ASN A 61 -20.23 -6.46 7.20
CA ASN A 61 -21.04 -5.29 6.81
C ASN A 61 -22.35 -5.17 7.62
N GLU A 62 -22.51 -5.99 8.65
CA GLU A 62 -23.71 -6.00 9.48
C GLU A 62 -23.80 -4.72 10.33
N ALA A 63 -25.01 -4.14 10.41
CA ALA A 63 -25.32 -3.01 11.29
C ALA A 63 -25.49 -3.48 12.75
N ARG A 64 -24.44 -4.08 13.32
CA ARG A 64 -24.38 -4.55 14.72
C ARG A 64 -23.21 -3.93 15.46
N ASN A 65 -23.26 -4.04 16.79
CA ASN A 65 -22.16 -3.61 17.63
C ASN A 65 -20.94 -4.52 17.37
N ASP A 66 -19.84 -3.91 16.95
CA ASP A 66 -18.53 -4.55 16.87
C ASP A 66 -17.76 -4.34 18.20
N ASP A 67 -18.20 -5.05 19.23
CA ASP A 67 -17.57 -5.02 20.56
C ASP A 67 -16.08 -5.40 20.52
N PHE A 68 -15.64 -6.11 19.47
CA PHE A 68 -14.25 -6.50 19.30
C PHE A 68 -13.34 -5.26 19.14
N LEU A 69 -13.81 -4.22 18.44
CA LEU A 69 -13.08 -2.96 18.29
C LEU A 69 -12.69 -2.32 19.64
N PHE A 70 -13.54 -2.50 20.67
CA PHE A 70 -13.32 -1.98 22.02
C PHE A 70 -12.66 -2.98 22.97
N ARG A 71 -12.51 -4.25 22.57
CA ARG A 71 -11.89 -5.34 23.34
C ARG A 71 -10.59 -5.82 22.70
N GLN A 72 -9.78 -4.88 22.22
CA GLN A 72 -8.49 -5.20 21.61
C GLN A 72 -7.55 -5.86 22.62
N GLY A 73 -6.88 -6.92 22.17
CA GLY A 73 -5.86 -7.61 22.96
C GLY A 73 -4.61 -6.75 23.20
N PRO A 74 -3.69 -7.20 24.07
CA PRO A 74 -2.44 -6.48 24.30
C PRO A 74 -1.59 -6.44 23.03
N THR A 75 -0.90 -5.33 22.78
CA THR A 75 -0.04 -5.10 21.60
C THR A 75 1.28 -5.90 21.60
N ARG A 76 1.44 -6.85 22.53
CA ARG A 76 2.61 -7.73 22.62
C ARG A 76 2.42 -8.94 21.70
N GLY A 77 3.50 -9.42 21.10
CA GLY A 77 3.48 -10.64 20.29
C GLY A 77 3.07 -10.45 18.82
N LEU A 78 3.02 -9.21 18.32
CA LEU A 78 2.70 -8.93 16.91
C LEU A 78 3.55 -9.74 15.92
N GLY A 79 4.84 -9.93 16.20
CA GLY A 79 5.72 -10.72 15.35
C GLY A 79 5.49 -12.23 15.38
N GLY A 80 4.55 -12.73 16.21
CA GLY A 80 4.09 -14.11 16.18
C GLY A 80 2.81 -14.31 15.38
N ILE A 81 2.20 -13.24 14.86
CA ILE A 81 0.98 -13.33 14.05
C ILE A 81 1.35 -13.86 12.67
N GLN A 82 0.63 -14.89 12.22
CA GLN A 82 0.70 -15.45 10.88
C GLN A 82 -0.51 -14.99 10.06
N PHE A 83 -0.37 -15.05 8.74
CA PHE A 83 -1.37 -14.61 7.78
C PHE A 83 -1.63 -15.74 6.77
N HIS A 84 -2.76 -15.70 6.06
CA HIS A 84 -2.92 -16.48 4.84
C HIS A 84 -1.79 -16.17 3.84
N ASP A 85 -1.57 -17.07 2.89
CA ASP A 85 -0.62 -16.82 1.82
C ASP A 85 -1.10 -15.68 0.91
N TYR A 86 -0.47 -14.52 1.04
CA TYR A 86 -0.77 -13.33 0.25
C TYR A 86 -0.63 -13.56 -1.26
N THR A 87 0.17 -14.55 -1.70
CA THR A 87 0.38 -14.83 -3.12
C THR A 87 -0.92 -15.25 -3.81
N ALA A 88 -1.89 -15.79 -3.08
CA ALA A 88 -3.20 -16.15 -3.60
C ALA A 88 -3.91 -14.96 -4.25
N ALA A 89 -3.90 -13.77 -3.62
CA ALA A 89 -4.51 -12.56 -4.17
C ALA A 89 -3.83 -12.14 -5.49
N TYR A 90 -2.50 -12.16 -5.53
CA TYR A 90 -1.72 -11.74 -6.71
C TYR A 90 -1.75 -12.74 -7.87
N ALA A 91 -1.80 -14.04 -7.59
CA ALA A 91 -1.91 -15.09 -8.59
C ALA A 91 -3.25 -15.06 -9.32
N SER A 92 -4.23 -14.40 -8.71
CA SER A 92 -5.61 -14.37 -9.14
C SER A 92 -5.92 -13.30 -10.21
N TYR A 93 -4.91 -12.54 -10.62
CA TYR A 93 -4.95 -11.49 -11.64
C TYR A 93 -3.79 -11.64 -12.63
N ASP A 94 -4.12 -11.56 -13.92
CA ASP A 94 -3.15 -11.54 -15.03
C ASP A 94 -3.21 -10.18 -15.75
N LEU A 95 -2.74 -9.15 -15.06
CA LEU A 95 -2.72 -7.76 -15.53
C LEU A 95 -1.28 -7.24 -15.63
N PRO A 96 -0.92 -6.44 -16.65
CA PRO A 96 0.45 -5.99 -16.89
C PRO A 96 1.14 -5.36 -15.67
N ASN A 97 0.51 -4.37 -15.02
CA ASN A 97 1.12 -3.70 -13.87
C ASN A 97 1.10 -4.55 -12.61
N VAL A 98 0.10 -5.42 -12.43
CA VAL A 98 0.09 -6.40 -11.33
C VAL A 98 1.25 -7.38 -11.49
N THR A 99 1.58 -7.79 -12.72
CA THR A 99 2.73 -8.67 -13.01
C THR A 99 4.06 -7.98 -12.76
N ILE A 100 4.23 -6.71 -13.12
CA ILE A 100 5.42 -5.93 -12.77
C ILE A 100 5.54 -5.80 -11.24
N PHE A 101 4.44 -5.50 -10.55
CA PHE A 101 4.42 -5.39 -9.10
C PHE A 101 4.78 -6.73 -8.41
N LYS A 102 4.30 -7.86 -8.93
CA LYS A 102 4.71 -9.21 -8.48
C LYS A 102 6.23 -9.41 -8.58
N GLN A 103 6.88 -8.91 -9.64
CA GLN A 103 8.34 -8.98 -9.78
C GLN A 103 9.05 -8.11 -8.72
N GLN A 104 8.55 -6.91 -8.44
CA GLN A 104 9.07 -6.05 -7.38
C GLN A 104 8.96 -6.72 -6.00
N ILE A 105 7.82 -7.36 -5.70
CA ILE A 105 7.64 -8.13 -4.46
C ILE A 105 8.63 -9.31 -4.38
N ALA A 106 8.83 -10.04 -5.47
CA ALA A 106 9.76 -11.16 -5.51
C ALA A 106 11.20 -10.70 -5.21
N LEU A 107 11.63 -9.59 -5.81
CA LEU A 107 12.94 -8.98 -5.52
C LEU A 107 13.05 -8.52 -4.07
N LEU A 108 11.99 -7.94 -3.50
CA LEU A 108 11.96 -7.58 -2.08
C LEU A 108 12.14 -8.81 -1.19
N LYS A 109 11.40 -9.90 -1.43
CA LYS A 109 11.57 -11.15 -0.69
C LYS A 109 12.98 -11.72 -0.81
N GLU A 110 13.52 -11.75 -2.02
CA GLU A 110 14.88 -12.21 -2.26
C GLU A 110 15.90 -11.35 -1.49
N SER A 111 15.74 -10.03 -1.52
CA SER A 111 16.61 -9.10 -0.78
C SER A 111 16.57 -9.32 0.74
N LEU A 112 15.40 -9.60 1.31
CA LEU A 112 15.24 -9.91 2.73
C LEU A 112 15.88 -11.24 3.14
N MET A 113 16.04 -12.18 2.21
CA MET A 113 16.72 -13.46 2.45
C MET A 113 18.23 -13.37 2.23
N ALA A 114 18.65 -12.72 1.15
CA ALA A 114 20.04 -12.66 0.70
C ALA A 114 20.86 -11.54 1.37
N ALA A 115 20.20 -10.42 1.70
CA ALA A 115 20.82 -9.24 2.30
C ALA A 115 19.95 -8.65 3.44
N PRO A 116 19.61 -9.46 4.47
CA PRO A 116 18.75 -9.03 5.57
C PRO A 116 19.36 -7.84 6.33
N PRO A 117 18.53 -6.95 6.91
CA PRO A 117 19.02 -5.89 7.77
C PRO A 117 19.87 -6.42 8.93
N SER A 118 21.08 -5.88 9.11
CA SER A 118 21.96 -6.20 10.24
C SER A 118 21.35 -5.79 11.59
N LYS A 119 21.93 -6.25 12.71
CA LYS A 119 21.47 -5.84 14.06
C LYS A 119 21.59 -4.33 14.29
N GLU A 120 22.55 -3.69 13.66
CA GLU A 120 22.75 -2.23 13.68
C GLU A 120 21.69 -1.54 12.83
N GLN A 121 21.43 -2.03 11.61
CA GLN A 121 20.38 -1.54 10.72
C GLN A 121 18.97 -1.69 11.31
N GLN A 122 18.72 -2.72 12.11
CA GLN A 122 17.46 -2.89 12.85
C GLN A 122 17.24 -1.84 13.95
N LYS A 123 18.27 -1.06 14.29
CA LYS A 123 18.15 0.11 15.19
C LYS A 123 18.05 1.43 14.42
N ASP A 124 18.29 1.39 13.10
CA ASP A 124 18.13 2.53 12.21
C ASP A 124 16.66 2.69 11.81
N ILE A 125 15.97 3.57 12.53
CA ILE A 125 14.55 3.84 12.32
C ILE A 125 14.29 4.36 10.91
N ASP A 126 15.20 5.12 10.31
CA ASP A 126 15.01 5.75 9.00
C ASP A 126 15.12 4.72 7.87
N LEU A 127 16.05 3.76 7.96
CA LEU A 127 16.11 2.62 7.05
C LEU A 127 14.88 1.72 7.18
N LEU A 128 14.49 1.40 8.42
CA LEU A 128 13.30 0.61 8.69
C LEU A 128 12.05 1.28 8.13
N LEU A 129 11.93 2.61 8.26
CA LEU A 129 10.79 3.37 7.73
C LEU A 129 10.59 3.11 6.23
N SER A 130 11.64 3.30 5.43
CA SER A 130 11.57 3.11 3.98
C SER A 130 11.33 1.63 3.59
N MET A 131 11.89 0.67 4.33
CA MET A 131 11.57 -0.75 4.14
C MET A 131 10.12 -1.08 4.50
N GLY A 132 9.59 -0.45 5.54
CA GLY A 132 8.21 -0.57 5.96
C GLY A 132 7.23 -0.02 4.94
N GLU A 133 7.57 1.06 4.23
CA GLU A 133 6.76 1.60 3.13
C GLU A 133 6.66 0.62 1.96
N LEU A 134 7.77 -0.02 1.56
CA LEU A 134 7.77 -1.10 0.56
C LEU A 134 6.86 -2.26 0.98
N PHE A 135 7.01 -2.73 2.21
CA PHE A 135 6.18 -3.81 2.75
C PHE A 135 4.70 -3.43 2.78
N THR A 136 4.39 -2.19 3.18
CA THR A 136 3.03 -1.66 3.26
C THR A 136 2.36 -1.66 1.88
N LEU A 137 3.08 -1.31 0.80
CA LEU A 137 2.53 -1.42 -0.56
C LEU A 137 2.14 -2.85 -0.93
N VAL A 138 2.87 -3.86 -0.46
CA VAL A 138 2.50 -5.27 -0.70
C VAL A 138 1.21 -5.63 0.02
N VAL A 139 1.06 -5.22 1.28
CA VAL A 139 -0.17 -5.48 2.04
C VAL A 139 -1.36 -4.76 1.40
N TYR A 140 -1.21 -3.49 1.01
CA TYR A 140 -2.27 -2.76 0.33
C TYR A 140 -2.60 -3.37 -1.04
N GLY A 141 -1.60 -3.82 -1.80
CA GLY A 141 -1.84 -4.47 -3.08
C GLY A 141 -2.65 -5.75 -2.92
N GLN A 142 -2.37 -6.57 -1.90
CA GLN A 142 -3.22 -7.72 -1.56
C GLN A 142 -4.66 -7.28 -1.30
N LEU A 143 -4.86 -6.33 -0.37
CA LEU A 143 -6.20 -5.87 0.02
C LEU A 143 -6.99 -5.27 -1.15
N ILE A 144 -6.33 -4.54 -2.04
CA ILE A 144 -6.93 -3.97 -3.25
C ILE A 144 -7.43 -5.09 -4.17
N LEU A 145 -6.62 -6.12 -4.42
CA LEU A 145 -7.00 -7.24 -5.30
C LEU A 145 -8.14 -8.09 -4.69
N GLU A 146 -8.11 -8.32 -3.39
CA GLU A 146 -9.19 -9.04 -2.69
C GLU A 146 -10.51 -8.26 -2.76
N ASN A 147 -10.47 -6.95 -2.49
CA ASN A 147 -11.67 -6.10 -2.53
C ASN A 147 -12.17 -5.82 -3.95
N ALA A 148 -11.29 -5.77 -4.94
CA ALA A 148 -11.69 -5.61 -6.34
C ALA A 148 -12.67 -6.70 -6.77
N ARG A 149 -12.53 -7.93 -6.25
CA ARG A 149 -13.48 -9.02 -6.48
C ARG A 149 -14.81 -8.83 -5.76
N ILE A 150 -14.75 -8.38 -4.51
CA ILE A 150 -15.94 -8.16 -3.67
C ILE A 150 -16.84 -7.08 -4.27
N TYR A 151 -16.24 -6.01 -4.80
CA TYR A 151 -16.97 -4.87 -5.36
C TYR A 151 -17.12 -4.91 -6.89
N ASP A 152 -16.77 -6.02 -7.53
CA ASP A 152 -16.83 -6.20 -8.99
C ASP A 152 -16.14 -5.06 -9.77
N ILE A 153 -14.92 -4.72 -9.35
CA ILE A 153 -14.12 -3.68 -9.96
C ILE A 153 -13.42 -4.22 -11.20
N GLY A 154 -13.67 -3.59 -12.35
CA GLY A 154 -13.11 -4.01 -13.64
C GLY A 154 -11.58 -3.89 -13.73
N ASP A 155 -11.01 -4.80 -14.51
CA ASP A 155 -9.55 -4.97 -14.71
C ASP A 155 -8.83 -3.69 -15.14
N ASP A 156 -9.44 -2.87 -16.00
CA ASP A 156 -8.85 -1.62 -16.46
C ASP A 156 -8.55 -0.66 -15.29
N LEU A 157 -9.44 -0.58 -14.29
CA LEU A 157 -9.23 0.27 -13.12
C LEU A 157 -8.22 -0.34 -12.17
N VAL A 158 -8.29 -1.66 -11.94
CA VAL A 158 -7.32 -2.38 -11.10
C VAL A 158 -5.92 -2.18 -11.66
N ASP A 159 -5.71 -2.42 -12.95
CA ASP A 159 -4.40 -2.28 -13.58
C ASP A 159 -3.92 -0.81 -13.61
N GLN A 160 -4.84 0.15 -13.71
CA GLN A 160 -4.54 1.58 -13.58
C GLN A 160 -4.15 2.00 -12.15
N ILE A 161 -4.67 1.34 -11.11
CA ILE A 161 -4.20 1.51 -9.73
C ILE A 161 -2.78 0.98 -9.61
N PHE A 162 -2.51 -0.22 -10.14
CA PHE A 162 -1.19 -0.84 -10.04
C PHE A 162 -0.11 -0.08 -10.81
N ASP A 163 -0.46 0.69 -11.85
CA ASP A 163 0.47 1.62 -12.51
C ASP A 163 1.15 2.59 -11.52
N PHE A 164 0.41 3.23 -10.60
CA PHE A 164 1.02 4.10 -9.61
C PHE A 164 1.66 3.31 -8.46
N MET A 165 1.14 2.14 -8.11
CA MET A 165 1.77 1.28 -7.09
C MET A 165 3.19 0.85 -7.50
N VAL A 166 3.42 0.52 -8.78
CA VAL A 166 4.76 0.22 -9.32
C VAL A 166 5.71 1.41 -9.19
N ARG A 167 5.20 2.62 -9.43
CA ARG A 167 5.97 3.87 -9.30
C ARG A 167 6.30 4.18 -7.85
N ASP A 168 5.35 4.02 -6.94
CA ASP A 168 5.56 4.22 -5.51
C ASP A 168 6.55 3.20 -4.95
N PHE A 169 6.46 1.93 -5.37
CA PHE A 169 7.44 0.91 -4.97
C PHE A 169 8.85 1.28 -5.43
N SER A 170 9.00 1.74 -6.68
CA SER A 170 10.28 2.22 -7.21
C SER A 170 10.81 3.44 -6.45
N LYS A 171 9.93 4.36 -6.05
CA LYS A 171 10.27 5.53 -5.24
C LYS A 171 10.80 5.12 -3.86
N PHE A 172 10.14 4.20 -3.17
CA PHE A 172 10.61 3.73 -1.85
C PHE A 172 11.89 2.89 -1.97
N ALA A 173 12.05 2.09 -3.02
CA ALA A 173 13.30 1.39 -3.30
C ALA A 173 14.47 2.38 -3.48
N LEU A 174 14.24 3.49 -4.19
CA LEU A 174 15.23 4.56 -4.32
C LEU A 174 15.57 5.23 -2.97
N GLN A 175 14.58 5.39 -2.08
CA GLN A 175 14.82 5.92 -0.74
C GLN A 175 15.67 4.98 0.11
N VAL A 176 15.41 3.67 0.09
CA VAL A 176 16.24 2.65 0.76
C VAL A 176 17.66 2.69 0.21
N LEU A 177 17.80 2.71 -1.12
CA LEU A 177 19.08 2.82 -1.81
C LEU A 177 19.89 4.04 -1.36
N GLY A 178 19.23 5.17 -1.09
CA GLY A 178 19.86 6.41 -0.68
C GLY A 178 20.25 6.48 0.80
N LYS A 179 19.93 5.48 1.62
CA LYS A 179 20.26 5.50 3.05
C LYS A 179 21.75 5.26 3.28
N PRO A 180 22.43 6.03 4.14
CA PRO A 180 23.85 5.82 4.46
C PRO A 180 24.16 4.43 5.04
N SER A 181 23.17 3.81 5.68
CA SER A 181 23.28 2.48 6.29
C SER A 181 23.03 1.34 5.31
N ALA A 182 22.57 1.58 4.08
CA ALA A 182 22.29 0.52 3.11
C ALA A 182 23.58 -0.19 2.66
N THR A 183 23.56 -1.53 2.66
CA THR A 183 24.72 -2.31 2.21
C THR A 183 24.83 -2.32 0.68
N PRO A 184 26.02 -2.61 0.12
CA PRO A 184 26.17 -2.78 -1.32
C PRO A 184 25.20 -3.81 -1.92
N GLU A 185 24.95 -4.94 -1.25
CA GLU A 185 23.98 -5.93 -1.75
C GLU A 185 22.54 -5.38 -1.74
N GLN A 186 22.14 -4.68 -0.68
CA GLN A 186 20.81 -4.06 -0.59
C GLN A 186 20.60 -3.01 -1.67
N VAL A 187 21.64 -2.22 -1.97
CA VAL A 187 21.62 -1.22 -3.06
C VAL A 187 21.36 -1.89 -4.40
N GLU A 188 22.03 -3.01 -4.71
CA GLU A 188 21.83 -3.72 -5.96
C GLU A 188 20.41 -4.31 -6.10
N TYR A 189 19.85 -4.83 -5.01
CA TYR A 189 18.44 -5.23 -5.01
C TYR A 189 17.50 -4.05 -5.24
N CYS A 190 17.72 -2.92 -4.56
CA CYS A 190 16.90 -1.72 -4.73
C CYS A 190 16.95 -1.20 -6.18
N ARG A 191 18.11 -1.27 -6.86
CA ARG A 191 18.21 -0.92 -8.30
C ARG A 191 17.32 -1.80 -9.17
N LYS A 192 17.28 -3.10 -8.91
CA LYS A 192 16.41 -4.04 -9.65
C LYS A 192 14.93 -3.77 -9.38
N MET A 193 14.57 -3.33 -8.18
CA MET A 193 13.18 -3.00 -7.82
C MET A 193 12.66 -1.73 -8.52
N ILE A 194 13.55 -0.87 -9.02
CA ILE A 194 13.15 0.34 -9.76
C ILE A 194 12.71 -0.09 -11.16
N MET A 195 11.40 -0.08 -11.39
CA MET A 195 10.76 -0.51 -12.63
C MET A 195 9.81 0.58 -13.14
N LYS A 196 9.53 0.55 -14.45
CA LYS A 196 8.49 1.38 -15.05
C LYS A 196 7.18 0.59 -15.08
N PRO A 197 6.03 1.24 -14.80
CA PRO A 197 4.75 0.62 -15.09
C PRO A 197 4.57 0.44 -16.60
N ASP A 198 3.70 -0.49 -16.97
CA ASP A 198 3.21 -0.68 -18.32
C ASP A 198 2.13 0.37 -18.59
N PHE A 199 2.51 1.42 -19.33
CA PHE A 199 1.61 2.50 -19.70
C PHE A 199 0.82 2.12 -20.96
N ASP A 200 -0.50 1.95 -20.79
CA ASP A 200 -1.44 1.77 -21.88
C ASP A 200 -2.33 3.04 -22.02
N PRO A 201 -2.17 3.83 -23.10
CA PRO A 201 -3.00 5.02 -23.32
C PRO A 201 -4.47 4.68 -23.57
N GLN A 202 -4.79 3.49 -24.09
CA GLN A 202 -6.17 3.06 -24.31
C GLN A 202 -6.85 2.70 -23.01
N ARG A 203 -6.21 1.91 -22.14
CA ARG A 203 -6.67 1.67 -20.75
C ARG A 203 -6.93 2.98 -20.02
N TYR A 204 -5.96 3.89 -20.06
CA TYR A 204 -6.12 5.21 -19.44
C TYR A 204 -7.34 5.96 -19.98
N SER A 205 -7.51 5.96 -21.31
CA SER A 205 -8.66 6.61 -21.95
C SER A 205 -9.97 5.97 -21.52
N ARG A 206 -10.09 4.63 -21.50
CA ARG A 206 -11.30 3.92 -21.07
C ARG A 206 -11.66 4.24 -19.62
N VAL A 207 -10.69 4.17 -18.70
CA VAL A 207 -10.90 4.54 -17.28
C VAL A 207 -11.41 5.98 -17.18
N TRP A 208 -10.78 6.91 -17.91
CA TRP A 208 -11.19 8.30 -17.89
C TRP A 208 -12.60 8.52 -18.45
N SER A 209 -12.87 8.04 -19.67
CA SER A 209 -14.12 8.34 -20.39
C SER A 209 -15.32 7.54 -19.89
N GLU A 210 -15.11 6.32 -19.42
CA GLU A 210 -16.18 5.38 -19.09
C GLU A 210 -16.44 5.27 -17.58
N GLN A 211 -15.45 5.58 -16.73
CA GLN A 211 -15.58 5.40 -15.28
C GLN A 211 -15.48 6.72 -14.50
N VAL A 212 -14.60 7.65 -14.88
CA VAL A 212 -14.40 8.89 -14.14
C VAL A 212 -15.30 10.02 -14.65
N LEU A 213 -15.22 10.33 -15.94
CA LEU A 213 -16.00 11.43 -16.54
C LEU A 213 -17.51 11.29 -16.36
N PRO A 214 -18.12 10.07 -16.43
CA PRO A 214 -19.55 9.90 -16.19
C PRO A 214 -19.98 10.21 -14.75
N LEU A 215 -19.06 10.24 -13.78
CA LEU A 215 -19.35 10.63 -12.39
C LEU A 215 -19.42 12.15 -12.21
N LYS A 216 -19.19 12.92 -13.27
CA LYS A 216 -19.37 14.37 -13.24
C LYS A 216 -20.80 14.68 -12.82
N ASP A 217 -20.94 15.54 -11.81
CA ASP A 217 -22.22 15.97 -11.23
C ASP A 217 -23.07 14.84 -10.59
N ALA A 218 -22.48 13.65 -10.37
CA ALA A 218 -23.16 12.52 -9.74
C ALA A 218 -23.44 12.73 -8.24
N TYR A 219 -22.54 13.42 -7.53
CA TYR A 219 -22.80 13.83 -6.15
C TYR A 219 -23.55 15.17 -6.13
N GLN A 220 -24.77 15.15 -5.59
CA GLN A 220 -25.54 16.34 -5.26
C GLN A 220 -25.75 16.38 -3.76
N MET A 221 -25.22 17.41 -3.10
CA MET A 221 -25.48 17.62 -1.67
C MET A 221 -26.94 18.02 -1.51
N ASN A 222 -27.71 17.22 -0.75
CA ASN A 222 -29.09 17.57 -0.41
C ASN A 222 -29.08 18.93 0.30
N ARG A 223 -29.89 19.86 -0.20
CA ARG A 223 -30.08 21.18 0.40
C ARG A 223 -31.03 21.13 1.58
#